data_AF-A0A022RR13-F1
#
_entry.id   AF-A0A022RR13-F1
#
_cell.length_a   1.000
_cell.length_b   1.000
_cell.length_c   1.000
_cell.angle_alpha   90.00
_cell.angle_beta   90.00
_cell.angle_gamma   90.00
#
_symmetry.space_group_name_H-M   'P 1'
#
loop_
_entity.id
_entity.type
_entity.pdbx_description
1 polymer ?
#
loop_
_entity_poly.entity_id
_entity_poly.type
_entity_poly.pdbx_seq_one_letter_code
_entity_poly.pdbx_strand_id
1 'polypeptide(L)'
;MNYSMLLIFLWILPTFVSLSFNVNTTSASTSVVEKLCNKTLNPSFCTAVLRSNHRSQNASAFDLAILVVDLALANATATIAKIHSLYRSEANASLKYYFALCEAYYEESLVFLGVAREHL
;
A
#
# COMPACT_ATOMS: atom_id res chain seq x y z
N MET A 1 -23.73 -10.23 67.56
CA MET A 1 -23.20 -11.25 66.64
C MET A 1 -24.32 -11.69 65.72
N ASN A 2 -24.63 -10.91 64.68
CA ASN A 2 -23.99 -10.88 63.35
C ASN A 2 -24.31 -12.08 62.45
N TYR A 3 -25.59 -12.42 62.28
CA TYR A 3 -26.05 -13.14 61.09
C TYR A 3 -26.08 -12.24 59.84
N SER A 4 -26.19 -10.92 60.04
CA SER A 4 -26.15 -9.92 58.97
C SER A 4 -24.78 -9.83 58.26
N MET A 5 -23.66 -10.05 58.97
CA MET A 5 -22.32 -10.07 58.34
C MET A 5 -22.01 -11.37 57.58
N LEU A 6 -22.64 -12.49 57.92
CA LEU A 6 -22.45 -13.79 57.24
C LEU A 6 -23.11 -13.81 55.86
N LEU A 7 -24.23 -13.10 55.70
CA LEU A 7 -24.94 -12.99 54.42
C LEU A 7 -24.18 -12.13 53.40
N ILE A 8 -23.45 -11.11 53.88
CA ILE A 8 -22.62 -10.23 53.03
C ILE A 8 -21.43 -11.02 52.45
N PHE A 9 -20.83 -11.94 53.22
CA PHE A 9 -19.70 -12.75 52.76
C PHE A 9 -20.07 -13.74 51.64
N LEU A 10 -21.31 -14.23 51.61
CA LEU A 10 -21.81 -15.15 50.56
C LEU A 10 -22.07 -14.46 49.21
N TRP A 11 -22.20 -13.13 49.18
CA TRP A 11 -22.42 -12.35 47.95
C TRP A 11 -21.14 -11.80 47.31
N ILE A 12 -19.98 -11.89 47.98
CA ILE A 12 -18.71 -11.34 47.48
C ILE A 12 -17.83 -12.42 46.81
N LEU A 13 -18.10 -13.71 47.05
CA LEU A 13 -17.33 -14.80 46.45
C LEU A 13 -17.61 -15.11 44.95
N PRO A 14 -18.80 -14.84 44.36
CA PRO A 14 -19.01 -15.17 42.94
C PRO A 14 -18.69 -14.01 41.98
N THR A 15 -18.43 -12.78 42.46
CA THR A 15 -18.16 -11.64 41.57
C THR A 15 -16.69 -11.51 41.14
N PHE A 16 -15.79 -12.36 41.63
CA PHE A 16 -14.36 -12.29 41.29
C PHE A 16 -13.93 -13.19 40.11
N VAL A 17 -14.85 -14.00 39.56
CA VAL A 17 -14.55 -14.90 38.43
C VAL A 17 -15.54 -14.63 37.31
N SER A 18 -15.43 -13.48 36.65
CA SER A 18 -15.96 -13.23 35.30
C SER A 18 -15.41 -11.92 34.73
N LEU A 19 -14.08 -11.72 34.77
CA LEU A 19 -13.42 -11.03 33.66
C LEU A 19 -12.81 -12.11 32.77
N SER A 20 -13.67 -12.85 32.08
CA SER A 20 -13.28 -13.45 30.82
C SER A 20 -12.93 -12.28 29.91
N PHE A 21 -11.64 -11.96 29.83
CA PHE A 21 -11.12 -11.18 28.71
C PHE A 21 -11.56 -11.91 27.44
N ASN A 22 -12.62 -11.42 26.81
CA ASN A 22 -12.82 -11.64 25.39
C ASN A 22 -11.69 -10.88 24.72
N VAL A 23 -10.50 -11.48 24.70
CA VAL A 23 -9.54 -11.18 23.65
C VAL A 23 -10.25 -11.66 22.40
N ASN A 24 -10.99 -10.76 21.76
CA ASN A 24 -11.20 -10.85 20.33
C ASN A 24 -9.80 -10.84 19.75
N THR A 25 -9.20 -12.02 19.60
CA THR A 25 -8.21 -12.24 18.58
C THR A 25 -8.98 -12.09 17.27
N THR A 26 -9.28 -10.83 16.90
CA THR A 26 -9.25 -10.47 15.50
C THR A 26 -7.84 -10.89 15.07
N SER A 27 -7.73 -12.11 14.54
CA SER A 27 -6.70 -12.42 13.58
C SER A 27 -6.81 -11.29 12.59
N ALA A 28 -5.95 -10.27 12.74
CA ALA A 28 -6.04 -9.07 11.95
C ALA A 28 -5.91 -9.56 10.52
N SER A 29 -7.02 -9.56 9.79
CA SER A 29 -7.03 -10.02 8.42
C SER A 29 -6.11 -9.06 7.69
N THR A 30 -4.88 -9.52 7.41
CA THR A 30 -3.85 -8.72 6.77
C THR A 30 -4.44 -8.15 5.50
N SER A 31 -4.48 -6.82 5.39
CA SER A 31 -5.11 -6.15 4.25
C SER A 31 -4.49 -6.65 2.94
N VAL A 32 -5.26 -6.64 1.84
CA VAL A 32 -4.74 -7.03 0.52
C VAL A 32 -3.51 -6.19 0.16
N VAL A 33 -3.54 -4.90 0.51
CA VAL A 33 -2.40 -3.97 0.38
C VAL A 33 -1.15 -4.48 1.10
N GLU A 34 -1.27 -4.91 2.36
CA GLU A 34 -0.13 -5.39 3.14
C GLU A 34 0.43 -6.71 2.60
N LYS A 35 -0.45 -7.64 2.18
CA LYS A 35 -0.03 -8.89 1.52
C LYS A 35 0.73 -8.62 0.22
N LEU A 36 0.26 -7.65 -0.58
CA LEU A 36 0.89 -7.24 -1.83
C LEU A 36 2.24 -6.55 -1.57
N CYS A 37 2.27 -5.53 -0.71
CA CYS A 37 3.46 -4.73 -0.47
C CYS A 37 4.61 -5.53 0.15
N ASN A 38 4.32 -6.53 1.00
CA ASN A 38 5.35 -7.41 1.55
C ASN A 38 6.06 -8.29 0.50
N LYS A 39 5.51 -8.39 -0.71
CA LYS A 39 6.12 -9.11 -1.85
C LYS A 39 6.89 -8.19 -2.81
N THR A 40 6.91 -6.89 -2.55
CA THR A 40 7.60 -5.91 -3.42
C THR A 40 9.04 -5.71 -2.97
N LEU A 41 9.89 -5.23 -3.88
CA LEU A 41 11.27 -4.85 -3.58
C LEU A 41 11.36 -3.69 -2.57
N ASN A 42 10.30 -2.88 -2.46
CA ASN A 42 10.25 -1.74 -1.54
C ASN A 42 8.87 -1.67 -0.84
N PRO A 43 8.67 -2.43 0.25
CA PRO A 43 7.39 -2.51 0.94
C PRO A 43 6.90 -1.19 1.52
N SER A 44 7.82 -0.34 2.00
CA SER A 44 7.47 0.96 2.58
C SER A 44 6.97 1.93 1.51
N PHE A 45 7.64 1.99 0.36
CA PHE A 45 7.18 2.77 -0.79
C PHE A 45 5.81 2.28 -1.28
N CYS A 46 5.64 0.96 -1.47
CA CYS A 46 4.36 0.40 -1.89
C CYS A 46 3.23 0.79 -0.94
N THR A 47 3.47 0.67 0.37
CA THR A 47 2.47 1.00 1.39
C THR A 47 2.10 2.48 1.35
N ALA A 48 3.09 3.37 1.22
CA ALA A 48 2.87 4.81 1.12
C ALA A 48 2.06 5.19 -0.13
N VAL A 49 2.40 4.60 -1.28
CA VAL A 49 1.71 4.83 -2.56
C VAL A 49 0.28 4.33 -2.51
N LEU A 50 0.05 3.10 -2.03
CA LEU A 50 -1.30 2.54 -2.02
C LEU A 50 -2.19 3.20 -0.97
N ARG A 51 -1.72 3.38 0.28
CA ARG A 51 -2.55 3.95 1.36
C ARG A 51 -2.90 5.42 1.15
N SER A 52 -2.08 6.17 0.42
CA SER A 52 -2.41 7.56 0.04
C SER A 52 -3.52 7.65 -1.02
N ASN A 53 -3.80 6.54 -1.72
CA ASN A 53 -4.84 6.49 -2.74
C ASN A 53 -6.13 5.88 -2.17
N HIS A 54 -7.22 6.64 -2.14
CA HIS A 54 -8.52 6.19 -1.63
C HIS A 54 -9.06 4.94 -2.37
N ARG A 55 -8.69 4.76 -3.66
CA ARG A 55 -9.06 3.57 -4.45
C ARG A 55 -8.52 2.27 -3.86
N SER A 56 -7.51 2.31 -2.98
CA SER A 56 -6.89 1.10 -2.41
C SER A 56 -7.60 0.53 -1.18
N GLN A 57 -8.45 1.31 -0.49
CA GLN A 57 -8.91 0.97 0.86
C GLN A 57 -9.74 -0.31 0.93
N ASN A 58 -10.51 -0.60 -0.12
CA ASN A 58 -11.34 -1.80 -0.25
C ASN A 58 -11.12 -2.52 -1.59
N ALA A 59 -9.97 -2.28 -2.23
CA ALA A 59 -9.65 -2.85 -3.52
C ALA A 59 -9.39 -4.36 -3.44
N SER A 60 -9.91 -5.11 -4.41
CA SER A 60 -9.46 -6.48 -4.64
C SER A 60 -8.00 -6.49 -5.13
N ALA A 61 -7.37 -7.66 -5.18
CA ALA A 61 -6.03 -7.79 -5.75
C ALA A 61 -5.99 -7.34 -7.23
N PHE A 62 -7.08 -7.57 -7.96
CA PHE A 62 -7.24 -7.15 -9.35
C PHE A 62 -7.35 -5.62 -9.46
N ASP A 63 -8.19 -4.99 -8.63
CA ASP A 63 -8.31 -3.53 -8.60
C ASP A 63 -6.99 -2.86 -8.23
N LEU A 64 -6.22 -3.46 -7.30
CA LEU A 64 -4.88 -3.00 -6.96
C LEU A 64 -3.90 -3.16 -8.11
N ALA A 65 -3.96 -4.24 -8.89
CA ALA A 65 -3.13 -4.45 -10.07
C ALA A 65 -3.37 -3.35 -11.12
N ILE A 66 -4.65 -3.07 -11.42
CA ILE A 66 -5.05 -1.95 -12.28
C ILE A 66 -4.50 -0.63 -11.74
N LEU A 67 -4.71 -0.37 -10.44
CA LEU A 67 -4.28 0.88 -9.82
C LEU A 67 -2.76 1.08 -9.91
N VAL A 68 -1.95 0.06 -9.65
CA VAL A 68 -0.48 0.21 -9.71
C VAL A 68 0.01 0.41 -11.14
N VAL A 69 -0.63 -0.21 -12.14
CA VAL A 69 -0.30 0.03 -13.56
C VAL A 69 -0.70 1.45 -13.96
N ASP A 70 -1.88 1.94 -13.58
CA ASP A 70 -2.30 3.32 -13.82
C ASP A 70 -1.29 4.32 -13.20
N LEU A 71 -0.84 4.07 -11.97
CA LEU A 71 0.15 4.91 -11.27
C LEU A 71 1.52 4.86 -11.95
N ALA A 72 1.95 3.69 -12.42
CA ALA A 72 3.19 3.53 -13.17
C ALA A 72 3.14 4.27 -14.51
N LEU A 73 2.03 4.17 -15.25
CA LEU A 73 1.80 4.92 -16.49
C LEU A 73 1.89 6.44 -16.25
N ALA A 74 1.20 6.94 -15.23
CA ALA A 74 1.23 8.36 -14.89
C ALA A 74 2.64 8.84 -14.54
N ASN A 75 3.37 8.07 -13.71
CA ASN A 75 4.71 8.42 -13.30
C ASN A 75 5.72 8.34 -14.46
N ALA A 76 5.63 7.32 -15.31
CA ALA A 76 6.46 7.19 -16.51
C ALA A 76 6.21 8.32 -17.50
N THR A 77 4.95 8.69 -17.74
CA THR A 77 4.56 9.81 -18.60
C THR A 77 5.14 11.13 -18.10
N ALA A 78 5.00 11.40 -16.79
CA ALA A 78 5.58 12.60 -16.18
C ALA A 78 7.13 12.60 -16.26
N THR A 79 7.74 11.43 -16.13
CA THR A 79 9.20 11.28 -16.21
C THR A 79 9.71 11.53 -17.63
N ILE A 80 9.04 11.03 -18.68
CA ILE A 80 9.38 11.37 -20.07
C ILE A 80 9.31 12.86 -20.29
N ALA A 81 8.22 13.52 -19.88
CA ALA A 81 8.09 14.97 -20.04
C ALA A 81 9.24 15.72 -19.35
N LYS A 82 9.69 15.25 -18.19
CA LYS A 82 10.85 15.80 -17.49
C LYS A 82 12.16 15.54 -18.23
N ILE A 83 12.40 14.32 -18.69
CA ILE A 83 13.59 13.95 -19.48
C ILE A 83 13.66 14.79 -20.75
N HIS A 84 12.55 14.93 -21.46
CA HIS A 84 12.46 15.74 -22.67
C HIS A 84 12.81 17.21 -22.42
N SER A 85 12.32 17.77 -21.31
CA SER A 85 12.70 19.12 -20.87
C SER A 85 14.19 19.23 -20.58
N LEU A 86 14.79 18.25 -19.89
CA LEU A 86 16.22 18.22 -19.57
C LEU A 86 17.06 18.12 -20.84
N TYR A 87 16.71 17.22 -21.76
CA TYR A 87 17.34 17.05 -23.06
C TYR A 87 17.40 18.35 -23.86
N ARG A 88 16.28 19.10 -23.90
CA ARG A 88 16.21 20.37 -24.64
C ARG A 88 17.10 21.45 -24.03
N SER A 89 17.19 21.50 -22.69
CA SER A 89 18.00 22.51 -21.99
C SER A 89 19.49 22.17 -21.88
N GLU A 90 19.87 20.92 -22.15
CA GLU A 90 21.24 20.44 -21.92
C GLU A 90 22.19 20.85 -23.06
N ALA A 91 23.34 21.42 -22.66
CA ALA A 91 24.42 21.81 -23.56
C ALA A 91 25.54 20.76 -23.63
N ASN A 92 25.73 19.99 -22.55
CA ASN A 92 26.71 18.92 -22.50
C ASN A 92 26.26 17.74 -23.38
N ALA A 93 27.02 17.47 -24.45
CA ALA A 93 26.71 16.41 -25.40
C ALA A 93 26.58 15.02 -24.77
N SER A 94 27.42 14.70 -23.78
CA SER A 94 27.37 13.41 -23.09
C SER A 94 26.09 13.26 -22.26
N LEU A 95 25.71 14.28 -21.47
CA LEU A 95 24.43 14.25 -20.74
C LEU A 95 23.24 14.19 -21.68
N LYS A 96 23.29 14.94 -22.78
CA LYS A 96 22.23 14.96 -23.80
C LYS A 96 22.02 13.58 -24.42
N TYR A 97 23.10 12.84 -24.70
CA TYR A 97 23.01 11.44 -25.13
C TYR A 97 22.32 10.56 -24.10
N TYR A 98 22.66 10.68 -22.81
CA TYR A 98 22.01 9.90 -21.76
C TYR A 98 20.53 10.25 -21.59
N PHE A 99 20.15 11.53 -21.72
CA PHE A 99 18.72 11.89 -21.69
C PHE A 99 17.96 11.28 -22.86
N ALA A 100 18.52 11.25 -24.06
CA ALA A 100 17.89 10.57 -25.21
C ALA A 100 17.72 9.05 -24.98
N LEU A 101 18.71 8.39 -24.38
CA LEU A 101 18.58 6.98 -24.00
C LEU A 101 17.47 6.76 -22.96
N CYS A 102 17.44 7.59 -21.91
CA CYS A 102 16.39 7.51 -20.90
C CYS A 102 15.01 7.72 -21.51
N GLU A 103 14.87 8.69 -22.43
CA GLU A 103 13.61 8.93 -23.15
C GLU A 103 13.14 7.67 -23.88
N ALA A 104 14.02 7.03 -24.67
CA ALA A 104 13.71 5.81 -25.39
C ALA A 104 13.30 4.65 -24.45
N TYR A 105 14.00 4.44 -23.33
CA TYR A 105 13.63 3.39 -22.37
C TYR A 105 12.29 3.64 -21.70
N TYR A 106 11.95 4.90 -21.42
CA TYR A 106 10.65 5.22 -20.84
C TYR A 106 9.52 5.13 -21.87
N GLU A 107 9.76 5.48 -23.15
CA GLU A 107 8.80 5.25 -24.23
C GLU A 107 8.49 3.75 -24.38
N GLU A 108 9.52 2.90 -24.35
CA GLU A 108 9.34 1.45 -24.36
C GLU A 108 8.57 0.96 -23.12
N SER A 109 8.90 1.48 -21.93
CA SER A 109 8.18 1.19 -20.69
C SER A 109 6.69 1.55 -20.79
N LEU A 110 6.33 2.68 -21.40
CA LEU A 110 4.94 3.06 -21.62
C LEU A 110 4.20 2.06 -22.52
N VAL A 111 4.86 1.53 -23.55
CA VAL A 111 4.27 0.48 -24.40
C VAL A 111 3.97 -0.76 -23.57
N PHE A 112 4.93 -1.26 -22.79
CA PHE A 112 4.72 -2.45 -21.96
C PHE A 112 3.68 -2.25 -20.86
N LEU A 113 3.66 -1.08 -20.22
CA LEU A 113 2.64 -0.74 -19.23
C LEU A 113 1.24 -0.63 -19.86
N GLY A 114 1.14 -0.11 -21.08
CA GLY A 114 -0.11 -0.07 -21.85
C GLY A 114 -0.64 -1.48 -22.13
N VAL A 115 0.22 -2.37 -22.64
CA VAL A 115 -0.11 -3.79 -22.85
C VAL A 115 -0.54 -4.45 -21.54
N ALA A 116 0.22 -4.25 -20.45
CA ALA A 116 -0.15 -4.79 -19.15
C ALA A 116 -1.53 -4.30 -18.69
N ARG A 117 -1.88 -3.04 -18.98
CA ARG A 117 -3.17 -2.46 -18.61
C ARG A 117 -4.34 -3.08 -19.38
N GLU A 118 -4.13 -3.42 -20.65
CA GLU A 118 -5.14 -4.04 -21.52
C GLU A 118 -5.40 -5.52 -21.19
N HIS A 119 -4.42 -6.19 -20.60
CA HIS A 119 -4.48 -7.61 -20.25
C HIS A 119 -4.82 -7.88 -18.77
N LEU A 120 -5.01 -6.82 -17.97
CA LEU A 120 -5.62 -6.87 -16.64
C LEU A 120 -7.12 -6.64 -16.79
#